data_AF-A0A914N1U3-F1
#
_entry.id   AF-A0A914N1U3-F1
#
_cell.length_a   1.000
_cell.length_b   1.000
_cell.length_c   1.000
_cell.angle_alpha   90.00
_cell.angle_beta   90.00
_cell.angle_gamma   90.00
#
_symmetry.space_group_name_H-M   'P 1'
#
loop_
_entity.id
_entity.type
_entity.pdbx_description
1 polymer ?
#
loop_
_entity_poly.entity_id
_entity_poly.type
_entity_poly.pdbx_seq_one_letter_code
_entity_poly.pdbx_strand_id
1 'polypeptide(L)'
;MPTFLNLTPFCSRFLCVVLLCFSLFIFDLSVTVLSLGFYDDHRPFSNLNISRIWDYISLKDGYSFISSPFDFLLLLLLRSLLLFFVPVIYFRFPTTLQRDNPEEILPKFLNFLLIGLQICNFSFSLIKLLAFSEFEKQLHFIGVWLSIIWNIVSFICVHALYEFCLFRKLCLSRYSNLDSTSPYHPLLNNSDNLNINNVGTSSNFSSLNGHQQTSNLLPLRVSTWEHIRYLLGYCLYVWNWLLVGFLFLVIYASARVFVPLYTAQVISGIVHTRDVHQFFESVLFMSLLLLIVTLFGGLRAGTLNYTTAQINLLMRRDLFSSIISQEIAFFDQAQTGEILSRLISDCETMSATISTNVNILLRNGLMVIGSVVFMMGMSWRLTLLTVIVIPPITFFTKLYSSYYDSLSEKTQKTKSDANRVAEEVIGCMRNIRAFASEQKEKDRFGWHLSRTLEINKKKSMALAGFQWVNEFANNCILVAILSYGGHLVLSGRMTADQMYFEFSLN
;
A
#
# COMPACT_ATOMS: atom_id res chain seq x y z
N MET A 1 1.86 46.76 22.16
CA MET A 1 0.79 45.85 21.72
C MET A 1 0.78 45.76 20.19
N PRO A 2 1.40 44.73 19.60
CA PRO A 2 0.81 44.14 18.40
C PRO A 2 1.06 42.62 18.34
N THR A 3 0.07 41.80 18.70
CA THR A 3 0.13 40.33 18.54
C THR A 3 -1.22 39.69 18.19
N PHE A 4 -2.20 40.46 17.69
CA PHE A 4 -3.56 39.93 17.46
C PHE A 4 -4.00 39.79 15.99
N LEU A 5 -3.24 40.29 15.00
CA LEU A 5 -3.74 40.31 13.60
C LEU A 5 -3.33 39.13 12.69
N ASN A 6 -2.45 38.21 13.13
CA ASN A 6 -2.05 37.06 12.31
C ASN A 6 -2.77 35.74 12.65
N LEU A 7 -3.80 35.76 13.51
CA LEU A 7 -4.56 34.57 13.92
C LEU A 7 -5.81 34.27 13.07
N THR A 8 -6.23 35.18 12.18
CA THR A 8 -7.51 35.10 11.47
C THR A 8 -7.63 33.93 10.48
N PRO A 9 -6.62 33.56 9.66
CA PRO A 9 -6.76 32.41 8.77
C PRO A 9 -6.61 31.07 9.50
N PHE A 10 -5.88 31.03 10.64
CA PHE A 10 -5.68 29.82 11.42
C PHE A 10 -6.94 29.45 12.21
N CYS A 11 -7.56 30.44 12.86
CA CYS A 11 -8.78 30.25 13.65
C CYS A 11 -9.98 29.87 12.76
N SER A 12 -10.12 30.48 11.57
CA SER A 12 -11.16 30.14 10.60
C SER A 12 -11.03 28.69 10.08
N ARG A 13 -9.80 28.22 9.83
CA ARG A 13 -9.53 26.86 9.33
C ARG A 13 -9.77 25.79 10.39
N PHE A 14 -9.38 26.04 11.63
CA PHE A 14 -9.69 25.16 12.76
C PHE A 14 -11.20 25.02 12.97
N LEU A 15 -11.90 26.15 12.96
CA LEU A 15 -13.35 26.19 13.11
C LEU A 15 -14.05 25.40 11.98
N CYS A 16 -13.58 25.52 10.74
CA CYS A 16 -14.13 24.78 9.60
C CYS A 16 -14.00 23.25 9.77
N VAL A 17 -12.83 22.77 10.23
CA VAL A 17 -12.61 21.34 10.49
C VAL A 17 -13.46 20.85 11.65
N VAL A 18 -13.55 21.62 12.74
CA VAL A 18 -14.38 21.27 13.91
C VAL A 18 -15.86 21.22 13.54
N LEU A 19 -16.36 22.17 12.74
CA LEU A 19 -17.75 22.18 12.25
C LEU A 19 -18.06 20.98 11.36
N LEU A 20 -17.12 20.61 10.47
CA LEU A 20 -17.26 19.44 9.61
C LEU A 20 -17.23 18.13 10.43
N CYS A 21 -16.36 18.05 11.43
CA CYS A 21 -16.35 16.95 12.39
C CYS A 21 -17.69 16.84 13.14
N PHE A 22 -18.21 17.96 13.64
CA PHE A 22 -19.47 18.01 14.37
C PHE A 22 -20.67 17.62 13.48
N SER A 23 -20.71 18.07 12.22
CA SER A 23 -21.77 17.69 11.29
C SER A 23 -21.76 16.20 10.96
N LEU A 24 -20.56 15.61 10.77
CA LEU A 24 -20.43 14.17 10.58
C LEU A 24 -20.84 13.40 11.84
N PHE A 25 -20.47 13.86 13.04
CA PHE A 25 -20.89 13.22 14.29
C PHE A 25 -22.42 13.20 14.44
N ILE A 26 -23.09 14.32 14.16
CA ILE A 26 -24.56 14.38 14.21
C ILE A 26 -25.18 13.41 13.20
N PHE A 27 -24.66 13.41 11.97
CA PHE A 27 -25.17 12.53 10.93
C PHE A 27 -24.96 11.06 11.30
N ASP A 28 -23.79 10.74 11.82
CA ASP A 28 -23.40 9.41 12.26
C ASP A 28 -24.22 8.88 13.44
N LEU A 29 -24.51 9.73 14.42
CA LEU A 29 -25.42 9.45 15.53
C LEU A 29 -26.85 9.24 15.01
N SER A 30 -27.32 10.11 14.11
CA SER A 30 -28.69 10.03 13.58
C SER A 30 -28.95 8.72 12.84
N VAL A 31 -28.05 8.29 11.96
CA VAL A 31 -28.23 7.04 11.18
C VAL A 31 -28.11 5.81 12.07
N THR A 32 -27.17 5.81 13.04
CA THR A 32 -27.00 4.67 13.96
C THR A 32 -28.22 4.49 14.86
N VAL A 33 -28.76 5.59 15.41
CA VAL A 33 -29.96 5.55 16.27
C VAL A 33 -31.21 5.19 15.45
N LEU A 34 -31.34 5.74 14.24
CA LEU A 34 -32.43 5.41 13.33
C LEU A 34 -32.43 3.91 12.99
N SER A 35 -31.24 3.34 12.77
CA SER A 35 -31.08 1.93 12.43
C SER A 35 -31.55 0.98 13.52
N LEU A 36 -31.43 1.35 14.79
CA LEU A 36 -31.92 0.56 15.93
C LEU A 36 -33.46 0.43 15.93
N GLY A 37 -34.17 1.43 15.40
CA GLY A 37 -35.63 1.43 15.31
C GLY A 37 -36.20 0.47 14.27
N PHE A 38 -35.34 -0.11 13.43
CA PHE A 38 -35.71 -0.99 12.30
C PHE A 38 -35.34 -2.47 12.51
N TYR A 39 -35.13 -2.88 13.75
CA TYR A 39 -34.90 -4.28 14.15
C TYR A 39 -36.23 -4.98 14.53
N ASP A 40 -37.21 -5.00 13.62
CA ASP A 40 -38.55 -5.57 13.87
C ASP A 40 -39.12 -6.31 12.64
N ASP A 41 -39.97 -7.30 12.87
CA ASP A 41 -40.56 -8.19 11.84
C ASP A 41 -41.65 -7.48 11.00
N HIS A 42 -42.15 -6.32 11.44
CA HIS A 42 -43.33 -5.67 10.85
C HIS A 42 -43.00 -4.57 9.83
N ARG A 43 -42.83 -4.99 8.57
CA ARG A 43 -42.80 -4.19 7.32
C ARG A 43 -41.67 -3.16 7.18
N PRO A 44 -41.05 -3.05 5.99
CA PRO A 44 -39.73 -2.43 5.82
C PRO A 44 -39.65 -0.90 6.00
N PHE A 45 -40.77 -0.17 6.06
CA PHE A 45 -40.76 1.31 6.13
C PHE A 45 -41.93 1.96 6.87
N SER A 46 -42.94 1.21 7.32
CA SER A 46 -44.23 1.83 7.68
C SER A 46 -44.36 2.30 9.12
N ASN A 47 -43.61 1.76 10.09
CA ASN A 47 -43.66 2.22 11.50
C ASN A 47 -42.28 2.09 12.16
N LEU A 48 -41.73 3.21 12.62
CA LEU A 48 -40.49 3.24 13.39
C LEU A 48 -40.83 2.99 14.87
N ASN A 49 -40.43 1.84 15.41
CA ASN A 49 -40.75 1.48 16.79
C ASN A 49 -39.78 2.17 17.75
N ILE A 50 -40.16 3.37 18.20
CA ILE A 50 -39.38 4.19 19.13
C ILE A 50 -39.19 3.50 20.49
N SER A 51 -40.15 2.67 20.92
CA SER A 51 -40.03 1.92 22.18
C SER A 51 -38.87 0.93 22.18
N ARG A 52 -38.66 0.21 21.07
CA ARG A 52 -37.55 -0.75 20.89
C ARG A 52 -36.18 -0.09 21.00
N ILE A 53 -36.02 1.14 20.51
CA ILE A 53 -34.75 1.89 20.64
C ILE A 53 -34.40 2.05 22.12
N TRP A 54 -35.38 2.42 22.94
CA TRP A 54 -35.18 2.58 24.37
C TRP A 54 -34.93 1.24 25.07
N ASP A 55 -35.58 0.16 24.65
CA ASP A 55 -35.36 -1.17 25.22
C ASP A 55 -33.93 -1.69 24.94
N TYR A 56 -33.38 -1.45 23.74
CA TYR A 56 -31.98 -1.76 23.43
C TYR A 56 -30.97 -0.90 24.18
N ILE A 57 -31.27 0.40 24.38
CA ILE A 57 -30.39 1.32 25.15
C ILE A 57 -30.41 0.99 26.65
N SER A 58 -31.59 0.65 27.18
CA SER A 58 -31.78 0.32 28.59
C SER A 58 -31.45 -1.14 28.95
N LEU A 59 -31.03 -1.95 27.97
CA LEU A 59 -30.61 -3.34 28.13
C LEU A 59 -31.65 -4.23 28.85
N LYS A 60 -32.94 -3.94 28.67
CA LYS A 60 -34.02 -4.67 29.35
C LYS A 60 -34.08 -6.15 28.98
N ASP A 61 -33.75 -6.50 27.74
CA ASP A 61 -33.78 -7.89 27.24
C ASP A 61 -32.47 -8.67 27.53
N GLY A 62 -31.50 -8.04 28.21
CA GLY A 62 -30.16 -8.59 28.42
C GLY A 62 -29.24 -8.44 27.20
N TYR A 63 -27.92 -8.44 27.44
CA TYR A 63 -26.92 -8.31 26.38
C TYR A 63 -26.52 -9.69 25.84
N SER A 64 -26.64 -9.88 24.53
CA SER A 64 -26.08 -11.03 23.82
C SER A 64 -25.35 -10.56 22.57
N PHE A 65 -24.09 -10.99 22.40
CA PHE A 65 -23.26 -10.60 21.26
C PHE A 65 -23.83 -11.07 19.91
N ILE A 66 -24.61 -12.15 19.89
CA ILE A 66 -25.09 -12.72 18.62
C ILE A 66 -26.36 -11.99 18.15
N SER A 67 -27.15 -11.44 19.07
CA SER A 67 -28.49 -10.88 18.78
C SER A 67 -28.59 -9.36 18.94
N SER A 68 -27.88 -8.79 19.90
CA SER A 68 -28.06 -7.38 20.25
C SER A 68 -27.34 -6.43 19.28
N PRO A 69 -28.00 -5.37 18.78
CA PRO A 69 -27.36 -4.34 17.96
C PRO A 69 -26.63 -3.26 18.78
N PHE A 70 -26.64 -3.36 20.11
CA PHE A 70 -26.04 -2.41 21.04
C PHE A 70 -24.56 -2.11 20.75
N ASP A 71 -23.81 -3.09 20.23
CA ASP A 71 -22.39 -2.93 19.89
C ASP A 71 -22.13 -1.81 18.88
N PHE A 72 -23.05 -1.53 17.95
CA PHE A 72 -22.89 -0.41 17.01
C PHE A 72 -22.92 0.96 17.71
N LEU A 73 -23.61 1.06 18.84
CA LEU A 73 -23.62 2.27 19.66
C LEU A 73 -22.28 2.44 20.39
N LEU A 74 -21.66 1.34 20.84
CA LEU A 74 -20.30 1.36 21.38
C LEU A 74 -19.27 1.76 20.31
N LEU A 75 -19.39 1.22 19.09
CA LEU A 75 -18.54 1.61 17.96
C LEU A 75 -18.72 3.09 17.58
N LEU A 76 -19.96 3.60 17.63
CA LEU A 76 -20.25 5.01 17.44
C LEU A 76 -19.53 5.87 18.48
N LEU A 77 -19.58 5.50 19.77
CA LEU A 77 -18.86 6.20 20.82
C LEU A 77 -17.34 6.19 20.56
N LEU A 78 -16.79 5.02 20.24
CA LEU A 78 -15.37 4.87 19.92
C LEU A 78 -14.95 5.70 18.70
N ARG A 79 -15.76 5.71 17.63
CA ARG A 79 -15.54 6.53 16.44
C ARG A 79 -15.69 8.02 16.71
N SER A 80 -16.65 8.41 17.54
CA SER A 80 -16.81 9.82 17.94
C SER A 80 -15.60 10.32 18.71
N LEU A 81 -15.05 9.51 19.63
CA LEU A 81 -13.79 9.82 20.31
C LEU A 81 -12.66 10.03 19.31
N LEU A 82 -12.47 9.11 18.36
CA LEU A 82 -11.48 9.30 17.30
C LEU A 82 -11.69 10.62 16.55
N LEU A 83 -12.91 10.86 16.09
CA LEU A 83 -13.27 12.00 15.25
C LEU A 83 -12.98 13.34 15.94
N PHE A 84 -13.11 13.43 17.26
CA PHE A 84 -12.76 14.63 18.03
C PHE A 84 -11.29 14.67 18.48
N PHE A 85 -10.66 13.54 18.79
CA PHE A 85 -9.25 13.51 19.19
C PHE A 85 -8.29 13.82 18.02
N VAL A 86 -8.60 13.37 16.79
CA VAL A 86 -7.72 13.58 15.63
C VAL A 86 -7.47 15.07 15.34
N PRO A 87 -8.50 15.93 15.18
CA PRO A 87 -8.29 17.35 14.93
C PRO A 87 -7.59 18.03 16.10
N VAL A 88 -7.97 17.73 17.35
CA VAL A 88 -7.37 18.35 18.53
C VAL A 88 -5.87 18.08 18.59
N ILE A 89 -5.44 16.82 18.39
CA ILE A 89 -4.02 16.49 18.43
C ILE A 89 -3.29 17.08 17.21
N TYR A 90 -3.91 17.04 16.04
CA TYR A 90 -3.36 17.60 14.81
C TYR A 90 -3.11 19.12 14.89
N PHE A 91 -3.99 19.87 15.56
CA PHE A 91 -3.86 21.32 15.74
C PHE A 91 -3.06 21.71 16.99
N ARG A 92 -3.03 20.88 18.03
CA ARG A 92 -2.28 21.15 19.27
C ARG A 92 -0.77 20.92 19.11
N PHE A 93 -0.35 20.04 18.19
CA PHE A 93 1.08 19.83 17.87
C PHE A 93 1.53 20.76 16.74
N PRO A 94 2.26 21.87 17.05
CA PRO A 94 2.72 22.81 16.03
C PRO A 94 3.73 22.15 15.09
N THR A 95 3.63 22.50 13.81
CA THR A 95 4.48 22.04 12.69
C THR A 95 5.97 22.33 12.88
N THR A 96 6.34 23.21 13.81
CA THR A 96 7.72 23.63 14.07
C THR A 96 8.58 22.54 14.71
N LEU A 97 8.04 21.65 15.56
CA LEU A 97 8.83 20.56 16.16
C LEU A 97 9.18 19.44 15.17
N GLN A 98 8.35 19.23 14.15
CA GLN A 98 8.58 18.21 13.13
C GLN A 98 9.71 18.59 12.13
N ARG A 99 10.15 19.86 12.18
CA ARG A 99 11.24 20.42 11.36
C ARG A 99 12.63 20.07 11.91
N ASP A 100 12.80 20.00 13.23
CA ASP A 100 14.11 19.80 13.84
C ASP A 100 14.39 18.33 14.18
N ASN A 101 13.35 17.48 14.31
CA ASN A 101 13.48 16.03 14.49
C ASN A 101 12.40 15.25 13.71
N PRO A 102 12.65 14.80 12.47
CA PRO A 102 11.73 13.91 11.74
C PRO A 102 11.56 12.53 12.40
N GLU A 103 12.30 12.28 13.49
CA GLU A 103 12.27 11.08 14.34
C GLU A 103 11.30 11.18 15.52
N GLU A 104 10.52 12.26 15.70
CA GLU A 104 9.51 12.28 16.77
C GLU A 104 8.51 11.12 16.60
N ILE A 105 8.63 10.14 17.50
CA ILE A 105 7.87 8.89 17.52
C ILE A 105 6.38 9.17 17.78
N LEU A 106 6.07 10.21 18.56
CA LEU A 106 4.74 10.49 19.08
C LEU A 106 3.66 10.76 18.01
N PRO A 107 3.84 11.68 17.02
CA PRO A 107 2.83 11.90 15.98
C PRO A 107 2.69 10.72 15.01
N LYS A 108 3.77 9.96 14.74
CA LYS A 108 3.71 8.76 13.90
C LYS A 108 2.99 7.61 14.62
N PHE A 109 3.28 7.42 15.90
CA PHE A 109 2.62 6.43 16.75
C PHE A 109 1.13 6.70 16.89
N LEU A 110 0.75 7.96 17.09
CA LEU A 110 -0.65 8.34 17.15
C LEU A 110 -1.37 8.09 15.82
N ASN A 111 -0.79 8.52 14.69
CA ASN A 111 -1.36 8.24 13.37
C ASN A 111 -1.53 6.74 13.12
N PHE A 112 -0.56 5.93 13.55
CA PHE A 112 -0.65 4.48 13.55
C PHE A 112 -1.83 3.99 14.39
N LEU A 113 -1.95 4.42 15.65
CA LEU A 113 -3.03 4.03 16.54
C LEU A 113 -4.42 4.37 15.97
N LEU A 114 -4.55 5.53 15.33
CA LEU A 114 -5.79 5.98 14.68
C LEU A 114 -6.17 5.08 13.50
N ILE A 115 -5.23 4.79 12.58
CA ILE A 115 -5.49 3.91 11.44
C ILE A 115 -5.79 2.49 11.92
N GLY A 116 -5.07 2.00 12.94
CA GLY A 116 -5.30 0.68 13.52
C GLY A 116 -6.71 0.57 14.10
N LEU A 117 -7.16 1.59 14.85
CA LEU A 117 -8.50 1.59 15.43
C LEU A 117 -9.59 1.66 14.36
N GLN A 118 -9.38 2.42 13.28
CA GLN A 118 -10.28 2.45 12.13
C GLN A 118 -10.42 1.05 11.48
N ILE A 119 -9.31 0.32 11.33
CA ILE A 119 -9.29 -1.02 10.75
C ILE A 119 -9.96 -2.04 11.67
N CYS A 120 -9.75 -1.93 12.99
CA CYS A 120 -10.48 -2.73 13.97
C CYS A 120 -12.00 -2.51 13.86
N ASN A 121 -12.47 -1.27 13.68
CA ASN A 121 -13.90 -0.98 13.51
C ASN A 121 -14.47 -1.64 12.25
N PHE A 122 -13.74 -1.61 11.14
CA PHE A 122 -14.14 -2.28 9.90
C PHE A 122 -14.25 -3.80 10.09
N SER A 123 -13.20 -4.43 10.64
CA SER A 123 -13.21 -5.87 10.92
C SER A 123 -14.31 -6.25 11.91
N PHE A 124 -14.57 -5.44 12.94
CA PHE A 124 -15.65 -5.67 13.89
C PHE A 124 -17.03 -5.64 13.23
N SER A 125 -17.27 -4.71 12.30
CA SER A 125 -18.55 -4.64 11.57
C SER A 125 -18.82 -5.92 10.77
N LEU A 126 -17.78 -6.49 10.16
CA LEU A 126 -17.88 -7.76 9.45
C LEU A 126 -18.05 -8.95 10.39
N ILE A 127 -17.34 -8.98 11.54
CA ILE A 127 -17.53 -10.01 12.58
C ILE A 127 -18.97 -9.98 13.09
N LYS A 128 -19.55 -8.79 13.28
CA LYS A 128 -20.92 -8.64 13.74
C LYS A 128 -21.95 -9.10 12.70
N LEU A 129 -21.69 -8.84 11.41
CA LEU A 129 -22.48 -9.42 10.31
C LEU A 129 -22.41 -10.95 10.32
N LEU A 130 -21.23 -11.53 10.58
CA LEU A 130 -21.09 -12.98 10.71
C LEU A 130 -21.89 -13.53 11.90
N ALA A 131 -21.87 -12.84 13.05
CA ALA A 131 -22.63 -13.22 14.23
C ALA A 131 -24.15 -13.18 13.96
N PHE A 132 -24.67 -12.11 13.34
CA PHE A 132 -26.09 -12.06 12.96
C PHE A 132 -26.49 -13.14 11.96
N SER A 133 -25.56 -13.62 11.15
CA SER A 133 -25.82 -14.69 10.18
C SER A 133 -26.16 -16.05 10.82
N GLU A 134 -25.90 -16.22 12.11
CA GLU A 134 -26.27 -17.43 12.85
C GLU A 134 -27.79 -17.56 13.00
N PHE A 135 -28.51 -16.44 13.14
CA PHE A 135 -29.96 -16.36 13.22
C PHE A 135 -30.56 -15.79 11.93
N GLU A 136 -31.07 -16.66 11.04
CA GLU A 136 -31.58 -16.26 9.72
C GLU A 136 -32.69 -15.19 9.77
N LYS A 137 -33.52 -15.20 10.82
CA LYS A 137 -34.55 -14.18 11.04
C LYS A 137 -33.97 -12.76 11.17
N GLN A 138 -32.76 -12.62 11.71
CA GLN A 138 -32.13 -11.32 11.90
C GLN A 138 -31.65 -10.69 10.60
N LEU A 139 -31.24 -11.49 9.62
CA LEU A 139 -30.81 -11.00 8.30
C LEU A 139 -31.95 -10.35 7.50
N HIS A 140 -33.21 -10.67 7.82
CA HIS A 140 -34.38 -10.03 7.21
C HIS A 140 -34.65 -8.62 7.74
N PHE A 141 -34.06 -8.25 8.89
CA PHE A 141 -34.21 -6.90 9.44
C PHE A 141 -33.42 -5.89 8.62
N ILE A 142 -34.11 -4.88 8.09
CA ILE A 142 -33.50 -3.79 7.33
C ILE A 142 -32.49 -3.01 8.20
N GLY A 143 -32.72 -2.94 9.51
CA GLY A 143 -31.83 -2.31 10.48
C GLY A 143 -30.44 -2.95 10.55
N VAL A 144 -30.29 -4.26 10.30
CA VAL A 144 -28.98 -4.93 10.28
C VAL A 144 -28.13 -4.40 9.13
N TRP A 145 -28.69 -4.40 7.93
CA TRP A 145 -28.01 -3.92 6.73
C TRP A 145 -27.70 -2.42 6.80
N LEU A 146 -28.64 -1.62 7.30
CA LEU A 146 -28.45 -0.18 7.48
C LEU A 146 -27.30 0.10 8.46
N SER A 147 -27.23 -0.60 9.60
CA SER A 147 -26.12 -0.45 10.57
C SER A 147 -24.77 -0.84 9.98
N ILE A 148 -24.68 -1.96 9.26
CA ILE A 148 -23.42 -2.46 8.70
C ILE A 148 -22.92 -1.55 7.57
N ILE A 149 -23.78 -1.24 6.60
CA ILE A 149 -23.43 -0.38 5.46
C ILE A 149 -23.02 1.00 5.98
N TRP A 150 -23.80 1.57 6.90
CA TRP A 150 -23.48 2.86 7.49
C TRP A 150 -22.14 2.85 8.22
N ASN A 151 -21.84 1.79 8.98
CA ASN A 151 -20.57 1.69 9.69
C ASN A 151 -19.37 1.64 8.72
N ILE A 152 -19.49 0.90 7.62
CA ILE A 152 -18.46 0.84 6.57
C ILE A 152 -18.30 2.21 5.89
N VAL A 153 -19.40 2.87 5.51
CA VAL A 153 -19.39 4.20 4.88
C VAL A 153 -18.77 5.23 5.82
N SER A 154 -19.16 5.24 7.08
CA SER A 154 -18.66 6.16 8.09
C SER A 154 -17.17 5.93 8.38
N PHE A 155 -16.69 4.68 8.36
CA PHE A 155 -15.25 4.38 8.35
C PHE A 155 -14.53 5.03 7.15
N ILE A 156 -15.04 4.85 5.93
CA ILE A 156 -14.45 5.45 4.71
C ILE A 156 -14.43 6.97 4.82
N CYS A 157 -15.51 7.59 5.29
CA CYS A 157 -15.61 9.03 5.46
C CYS A 157 -14.59 9.57 6.49
N VAL A 158 -14.44 8.92 7.64
CA VAL A 158 -13.47 9.33 8.67
C VAL A 158 -12.03 9.15 8.16
N HIS A 159 -11.75 8.07 7.42
CA HIS A 159 -10.45 7.85 6.80
C HIS A 159 -10.13 8.90 5.72
N ALA A 160 -11.09 9.20 4.84
CA ALA A 160 -10.94 10.23 3.81
C ALA A 160 -10.70 11.62 4.43
N LEU A 161 -11.36 11.93 5.55
CA LEU A 161 -11.13 13.16 6.30
C LEU A 161 -9.73 13.25 6.88
N TYR A 162 -9.25 12.14 7.44
CA TYR A 162 -7.90 12.04 7.98
C TYR A 162 -6.86 12.27 6.87
N GLU A 163 -7.00 11.61 5.72
CA GLU A 163 -6.14 11.82 4.55
C GLU A 163 -6.23 13.25 4.00
N PHE A 164 -7.43 13.85 3.97
CA PHE A 164 -7.62 15.24 3.58
C PHE A 164 -6.88 16.21 4.53
N CYS A 165 -6.96 15.98 5.84
CA CYS A 165 -6.20 16.76 6.83
C CYS A 165 -4.69 16.60 6.63
N LEU A 166 -4.21 15.36 6.43
CA LEU A 166 -2.80 15.05 6.22
C LEU A 166 -2.24 15.66 4.92
N PHE A 167 -2.94 15.49 3.80
CA PHE A 167 -2.59 16.02 2.49
C PHE A 167 -2.45 17.55 2.54
N ARG A 168 -3.39 18.23 3.20
CA ARG A 168 -3.35 19.68 3.37
C ARG A 168 -2.16 20.13 4.22
N LYS A 169 -1.72 19.35 5.23
CA LYS A 169 -0.47 19.58 5.97
C LYS A 169 0.73 19.58 5.05
N LEU A 170 0.84 18.55 4.21
CA LEU A 170 1.97 18.33 3.32
C LEU A 170 2.08 19.44 2.27
N CYS A 171 0.94 19.88 1.71
CA CYS A 171 0.89 21.03 0.79
C CYS A 171 1.31 22.34 1.47
N LEU A 172 0.82 22.63 2.68
CA LEU A 172 1.20 23.84 3.42
C LEU A 172 2.69 23.84 3.79
N SER A 173 3.22 22.70 4.23
CA SER A 173 4.65 22.53 4.52
C SER A 173 5.50 22.74 3.25
N ARG A 174 5.06 22.20 2.11
CA ARG A 174 5.74 22.37 0.82
C ARG A 174 5.72 23.84 0.35
N TYR A 175 4.61 24.54 0.54
CA TYR A 175 4.49 25.97 0.21
C TYR A 175 5.35 26.86 1.12
N SER A 176 5.36 26.62 2.43
CA SER A 176 6.25 27.35 3.35
C SER A 176 7.74 27.11 3.07
N ASN A 177 8.09 25.90 2.60
CA ASN A 177 9.46 25.59 2.20
C ASN A 177 9.86 26.36 0.92
N LEU A 178 8.95 26.50 -0.04
CA LEU A 178 9.15 27.31 -1.26
C LEU A 178 9.39 28.79 -0.94
N ASP A 179 8.63 29.37 0.00
CA ASP A 179 8.84 30.77 0.43
C ASP A 179 10.18 30.97 1.16
N SER A 180 10.65 29.98 1.91
CA SER A 180 11.97 30.04 2.59
C SER A 180 13.17 29.83 1.65
N THR A 181 12.94 29.37 0.42
CA THR A 181 13.96 29.17 -0.62
C THR A 181 13.82 30.15 -1.78
N SER A 182 13.17 31.31 -1.57
CA SER A 182 13.18 32.40 -2.54
C SER A 182 14.55 33.12 -2.52
N PRO A 183 15.27 33.27 -3.65
CA PRO A 183 16.59 33.92 -3.70
C PRO A 183 16.60 35.43 -3.41
N TYR A 184 15.45 36.06 -3.11
CA TYR A 184 15.29 37.52 -3.22
C TYR A 184 15.24 38.31 -1.91
N HIS A 185 15.72 37.78 -0.79
CA HIS A 185 15.95 38.59 0.41
C HIS A 185 17.32 38.31 1.00
N PRO A 186 18.34 39.08 0.57
CA PRO A 186 18.94 40.02 1.51
C PRO A 186 19.48 41.29 0.81
N LEU A 187 18.65 42.30 0.55
CA LEU A 187 19.14 43.62 0.08
C LEU A 187 18.40 44.82 0.69
N LEU A 188 17.89 44.71 1.92
CA LEU A 188 17.21 45.83 2.58
C LEU A 188 17.60 46.04 4.05
N ASN A 189 18.86 45.73 4.42
CA ASN A 189 19.33 46.04 5.78
C ASN A 189 20.77 46.57 5.87
N ASN A 190 21.30 47.18 4.81
CA ASN A 190 22.64 47.77 4.83
C ASN A 190 22.70 49.12 4.09
N SER A 191 21.70 49.99 4.29
CA SER A 191 21.71 51.37 3.78
C SER A 191 22.09 52.43 4.83
N ASP A 192 22.62 52.03 5.98
CA ASP A 192 23.22 52.95 6.95
C ASP A 192 24.70 52.58 7.13
N ASN A 193 25.56 53.21 6.32
CA ASN A 193 26.99 53.51 6.55
C ASN A 193 27.76 53.56 5.22
N LEU A 194 27.49 54.58 4.40
CA LEU A 194 28.44 55.02 3.36
C LEU A 194 29.25 56.19 3.91
N ASN A 195 30.38 55.87 4.55
CA ASN A 195 31.47 56.83 4.70
C ASN A 195 32.29 56.84 3.40
N ILE A 196 32.11 57.91 2.64
CA ILE A 196 32.96 58.31 1.52
C ILE A 196 34.31 58.72 2.10
N ASN A 197 35.40 58.06 1.69
CA ASN A 197 36.75 58.62 1.48
C ASN A 197 37.75 57.48 1.24
N ASN A 198 38.16 57.26 -0.02
CA ASN A 198 39.57 57.32 -0.42
C ASN A 198 39.77 56.95 -1.89
N VAL A 199 40.53 57.84 -2.53
CA VAL A 199 41.10 57.79 -3.87
C VAL A 199 42.22 56.73 -3.92
N GLY A 200 42.38 56.04 -5.06
CA GLY A 200 43.56 55.20 -5.30
C GLY A 200 43.49 54.39 -6.59
N THR A 201 44.17 54.88 -7.61
CA THR A 201 44.56 54.23 -8.87
C THR A 201 45.34 52.92 -8.67
N SER A 202 45.05 51.87 -9.46
CA SER A 202 46.08 51.01 -10.09
C SER A 202 45.48 49.96 -11.01
N SER A 203 46.03 49.92 -12.21
CA SER A 203 46.04 48.83 -13.19
C SER A 203 46.38 47.45 -12.58
N ASN A 204 45.75 46.38 -13.06
CA ASN A 204 46.46 45.32 -13.80
C ASN A 204 45.56 44.17 -14.28
N PHE A 205 45.94 43.75 -15.48
CA PHE A 205 45.58 42.61 -16.29
C PHE A 205 45.76 41.26 -15.57
N SER A 206 44.76 40.37 -15.65
CA SER A 206 44.98 38.92 -15.82
C SER A 206 43.68 38.21 -16.20
N SER A 207 43.70 37.64 -17.39
CA SER A 207 42.84 36.58 -17.90
C SER A 207 42.43 35.55 -16.84
N LEU A 208 41.12 35.31 -16.68
CA LEU A 208 40.61 34.09 -16.06
C LEU A 208 39.31 33.69 -16.75
N ASN A 209 39.46 32.64 -17.54
CA ASN A 209 38.49 31.65 -17.99
C ASN A 209 37.03 31.90 -17.59
N GLY A 210 36.19 32.04 -18.62
CA GLY A 210 34.76 31.83 -18.53
C GLY A 210 34.47 30.38 -18.14
N HIS A 211 34.43 30.10 -16.85
CA HIS A 211 33.54 29.08 -16.34
C HIS A 211 32.13 29.65 -16.40
N GLN A 212 31.43 29.33 -17.49
CA GLN A 212 29.98 29.30 -17.51
C GLN A 212 29.53 28.54 -16.26
N GLN A 213 28.97 29.29 -15.31
CA GLN A 213 28.04 28.78 -14.32
C GLN A 213 26.88 28.16 -15.10
N THR A 214 27.00 26.88 -15.46
CA THR A 214 25.83 26.02 -15.61
C THR A 214 25.18 26.00 -14.23
N SER A 215 24.16 26.84 -14.10
CA SER A 215 23.17 26.75 -13.05
C SER A 215 22.81 25.29 -12.88
N ASN A 216 23.06 24.75 -11.68
CA ASN A 216 22.54 23.47 -11.22
C ASN A 216 21.02 23.58 -11.14
N LEU A 217 20.34 23.62 -12.29
CA LEU A 217 18.94 23.28 -12.42
C LEU A 217 18.86 21.79 -12.12
N LEU A 218 18.60 21.47 -10.85
CA LEU A 218 18.13 20.14 -10.44
C LEU A 218 17.09 19.70 -11.48
N PRO A 219 17.30 18.58 -12.19
CA PRO A 219 16.36 18.16 -13.22
C PRO A 219 14.97 18.09 -12.59
N LEU A 220 14.00 18.80 -13.18
CA LEU A 220 12.59 18.74 -12.78
C LEU A 220 12.23 17.25 -12.69
N ARG A 221 11.99 16.76 -11.47
CA ARG A 221 11.71 15.36 -11.21
C ARG A 221 10.35 15.03 -11.81
N VAL A 222 10.36 14.62 -13.08
CA VAL A 222 9.20 14.13 -13.83
C VAL A 222 8.54 13.05 -12.97
N SER A 223 7.20 13.08 -12.88
CA SER A 223 6.47 12.25 -11.94
C SER A 223 6.69 10.77 -12.26
N THR A 224 6.83 9.90 -11.25
CA THR A 224 6.97 8.44 -11.46
C THR A 224 5.80 7.88 -12.28
N TRP A 225 4.61 8.48 -12.13
CA TRP A 225 3.43 8.12 -12.91
C TRP A 225 3.58 8.42 -14.41
N GLU A 226 4.23 9.53 -14.78
CA GLU A 226 4.44 9.89 -16.18
C GLU A 226 5.37 8.90 -16.87
N HIS A 227 6.43 8.46 -16.17
CA HIS A 227 7.30 7.38 -16.64
C HIS A 227 6.53 6.07 -16.81
N ILE A 228 5.72 5.68 -15.82
CA ILE A 228 4.90 4.46 -15.92
C ILE A 228 3.92 4.54 -17.09
N ARG A 229 3.27 5.70 -17.30
CA ARG A 229 2.32 5.89 -18.40
C ARG A 229 3.02 5.78 -19.76
N TYR A 230 4.19 6.39 -19.90
CA TYR A 230 4.99 6.31 -21.12
C TYR A 230 5.41 4.87 -21.41
N LEU A 231 5.86 4.17 -20.37
CA LEU A 231 6.24 2.75 -20.42
C LEU A 231 5.05 1.83 -20.75
N LEU A 232 3.87 2.10 -20.21
CA LEU A 232 2.64 1.37 -20.52
C LEU A 232 2.24 1.56 -21.99
N GLY A 233 2.60 2.71 -22.59
CA GLY A 233 2.45 2.97 -24.02
C GLY A 233 3.16 1.93 -24.90
N TYR A 234 4.36 1.49 -24.50
CA TYR A 234 5.06 0.40 -25.21
C TYR A 234 4.34 -0.94 -25.09
N CYS A 235 3.73 -1.24 -23.93
CA CYS A 235 2.91 -2.45 -23.78
C CYS A 235 1.65 -2.41 -24.66
N LEU A 236 1.02 -1.23 -24.78
CA LEU A 236 -0.16 -1.02 -25.64
C LEU A 236 0.18 -1.13 -27.13
N TYR A 237 1.40 -0.78 -27.54
CA TYR A 237 1.84 -0.99 -28.92
C TYR A 237 1.85 -2.48 -29.30
N VAL A 238 2.20 -3.37 -28.36
CA VAL A 238 2.22 -4.84 -28.54
C VAL A 238 0.90 -5.49 -28.06
N TRP A 239 -0.22 -4.76 -28.15
CA TRP A 239 -1.51 -5.19 -27.58
C TRP A 239 -1.99 -6.56 -28.07
N ASN A 240 -1.73 -6.93 -29.33
CA ASN A 240 -2.19 -8.20 -29.88
C ASN A 240 -1.65 -9.42 -29.11
N TRP A 241 -0.34 -9.46 -28.84
CA TRP A 241 0.27 -10.55 -28.09
C TRP A 241 -0.06 -10.48 -26.60
N LEU A 242 -0.22 -9.28 -26.06
CA LEU A 242 -0.66 -9.07 -24.70
C LEU A 242 -2.10 -9.58 -24.50
N LEU A 243 -3.00 -9.35 -25.45
CA LEU A 243 -4.37 -9.84 -25.43
C LEU A 243 -4.41 -11.37 -25.53
N VAL A 244 -3.62 -11.98 -26.42
CA VAL A 244 -3.50 -13.45 -26.49
C VAL A 244 -2.98 -14.03 -25.18
N GLY A 245 -1.93 -13.44 -24.61
CA GLY A 245 -1.40 -13.84 -23.30
C GLY A 245 -2.42 -13.66 -22.17
N PHE A 246 -3.23 -12.61 -22.23
CA PHE A 246 -4.33 -12.37 -21.29
C PHE A 246 -5.45 -13.40 -21.43
N LEU A 247 -5.84 -13.78 -22.65
CA LEU A 247 -6.83 -14.84 -22.87
C LEU A 247 -6.35 -16.19 -22.30
N PHE A 248 -5.10 -16.56 -22.55
CA PHE A 248 -4.52 -17.77 -21.93
C PHE A 248 -4.42 -17.66 -20.41
N LEU A 249 -4.15 -16.46 -19.89
CA LEU A 249 -4.18 -16.22 -18.45
C LEU A 249 -5.59 -16.43 -17.87
N VAL A 250 -6.64 -15.99 -18.56
CA VAL A 250 -8.02 -16.17 -18.10
C VAL A 250 -8.40 -17.64 -18.04
N ILE A 251 -8.12 -18.41 -19.09
CA ILE A 251 -8.37 -19.85 -19.14
C ILE A 251 -7.57 -20.59 -18.05
N TYR A 252 -6.30 -20.21 -17.90
CA TYR A 252 -5.44 -20.74 -16.86
C TYR A 252 -5.97 -20.45 -15.45
N ALA A 253 -6.35 -19.20 -15.18
CA ALA A 253 -6.80 -18.77 -13.86
C ALA A 253 -8.14 -19.41 -13.51
N SER A 254 -9.09 -19.46 -14.45
CA SER A 254 -10.38 -20.12 -14.22
C SER A 254 -10.18 -21.60 -13.93
N ALA A 255 -9.46 -22.34 -14.77
CA ALA A 255 -9.20 -23.76 -14.57
C ALA A 255 -8.48 -24.02 -13.23
N ARG A 256 -7.51 -23.17 -12.86
CA ARG A 256 -6.77 -23.29 -11.60
C ARG A 256 -7.63 -23.05 -10.36
N VAL A 257 -8.59 -22.13 -10.42
CA VAL A 257 -9.53 -21.87 -9.30
C VAL A 257 -10.47 -23.06 -9.08
N PHE A 258 -10.78 -23.85 -10.11
CA PHE A 258 -11.63 -25.05 -9.97
C PHE A 258 -10.90 -26.28 -9.44
N VAL A 259 -9.57 -26.36 -9.52
CA VAL A 259 -8.80 -27.53 -9.07
C VAL A 259 -9.15 -27.95 -7.62
N PRO A 260 -9.21 -27.03 -6.64
CA PRO A 260 -9.58 -27.39 -5.27
C PRO A 260 -10.96 -28.04 -5.13
N LEU A 261 -11.93 -27.64 -5.97
CA LEU A 261 -13.31 -28.14 -5.89
C LEU A 261 -13.36 -29.61 -6.25
N TYR A 262 -12.68 -29.99 -7.33
CA TYR A 262 -12.60 -31.39 -7.76
C TYR A 262 -11.75 -32.23 -6.81
N THR A 263 -10.70 -31.67 -6.20
CA THR A 263 -10.00 -32.40 -5.12
C THR A 263 -10.91 -32.68 -3.94
N ALA A 264 -11.79 -31.74 -3.58
CA ALA A 264 -12.79 -31.92 -2.53
C ALA A 264 -13.77 -33.05 -2.87
N GLN A 265 -14.29 -33.05 -4.10
CA GLN A 265 -15.21 -34.08 -4.60
C GLN A 265 -14.57 -35.47 -4.65
N VAL A 266 -13.30 -35.57 -5.06
CA VAL A 266 -12.55 -36.85 -5.05
C VAL A 266 -12.46 -37.38 -3.62
N ILE A 267 -12.13 -36.54 -2.64
CA ILE A 267 -12.07 -36.93 -1.22
C ILE A 267 -13.45 -37.35 -0.72
N SER A 268 -14.48 -36.58 -1.06
CA SER A 268 -15.87 -36.87 -0.66
C SER A 268 -16.40 -38.17 -1.22
N GLY A 269 -16.11 -38.46 -2.50
CA GLY A 269 -16.47 -39.72 -3.14
C GLY A 269 -15.86 -40.94 -2.46
N ILE A 270 -14.64 -40.81 -1.92
CA ILE A 270 -13.99 -41.86 -1.12
C ILE A 270 -14.69 -42.05 0.22
N VAL A 271 -15.05 -40.95 0.91
CA VAL A 271 -15.56 -40.97 2.29
C VAL A 271 -17.05 -41.32 2.36
N HIS A 272 -17.88 -40.77 1.47
CA HIS A 272 -19.34 -40.85 1.55
C HIS A 272 -19.95 -41.95 0.68
N THR A 273 -19.67 -41.97 -0.62
CA THR A 273 -20.34 -42.88 -1.56
C THR A 273 -19.62 -44.22 -1.73
N ARG A 274 -18.29 -44.28 -1.52
CA ARG A 274 -17.45 -45.48 -1.78
C ARG A 274 -17.69 -46.09 -3.17
N ASP A 275 -18.15 -45.28 -4.10
CA ASP A 275 -18.48 -45.70 -5.45
C ASP A 275 -17.28 -45.46 -6.36
N VAL A 276 -16.83 -46.55 -6.97
CA VAL A 276 -15.64 -46.57 -7.83
C VAL A 276 -15.89 -45.75 -9.11
N HIS A 277 -17.14 -45.73 -9.61
CA HIS A 277 -17.48 -44.98 -10.82
C HIS A 277 -17.38 -43.46 -10.61
N GLN A 278 -18.01 -42.92 -9.56
CA GLN A 278 -17.91 -41.49 -9.24
C GLN A 278 -16.47 -41.04 -8.96
N PHE A 279 -15.67 -41.91 -8.32
CA PHE A 279 -14.26 -41.66 -8.08
C PHE A 279 -13.48 -41.52 -9.40
N PHE A 280 -13.61 -42.47 -10.32
CA PHE A 280 -12.91 -42.41 -11.62
C PHE A 280 -13.35 -41.22 -12.47
N GLU A 281 -14.64 -40.87 -12.48
CA GLU A 281 -15.12 -39.66 -13.18
C GLU A 281 -14.49 -38.40 -12.59
N SER A 282 -14.50 -38.23 -11.27
CA SER A 282 -13.91 -37.07 -10.59
C SER A 282 -12.41 -36.94 -10.86
N VAL A 283 -11.67 -38.06 -10.83
CA VAL A 283 -10.24 -38.10 -11.14
C VAL A 283 -9.98 -37.78 -12.61
N LEU A 284 -10.80 -38.26 -13.54
CA LEU A 284 -10.68 -37.96 -14.97
C LEU A 284 -10.87 -36.47 -15.23
N PHE A 285 -11.93 -35.86 -14.67
CA PHE A 285 -12.17 -34.42 -14.77
C PHE A 285 -11.03 -33.59 -14.16
N MET A 286 -10.54 -33.99 -12.97
CA MET A 286 -9.39 -33.35 -12.34
C MET A 286 -8.14 -33.43 -13.21
N SER A 287 -7.84 -34.60 -13.78
CA SER A 287 -6.70 -34.81 -14.67
C SER A 287 -6.79 -33.94 -15.93
N LEU A 288 -7.97 -33.88 -16.55
CA LEU A 288 -8.23 -33.01 -17.71
C LEU A 288 -8.03 -31.53 -17.35
N LEU A 289 -8.53 -31.09 -16.18
CA LEU A 289 -8.32 -29.71 -15.71
C LEU A 289 -6.84 -29.41 -15.46
N LEU A 290 -6.09 -30.33 -14.86
CA LEU A 290 -4.65 -30.15 -14.65
C LEU A 290 -3.87 -30.10 -15.97
N LEU A 291 -4.28 -30.88 -16.98
CA LEU A 291 -3.73 -30.79 -18.33
C LEU A 291 -4.00 -29.41 -18.94
N ILE A 292 -5.22 -28.88 -18.81
CA ILE A 292 -5.57 -27.52 -19.25
C ILE A 292 -4.72 -26.48 -18.50
N VAL A 293 -4.62 -26.56 -17.18
CA VAL A 293 -3.82 -25.63 -16.37
C VAL A 293 -2.35 -25.65 -16.78
N THR A 294 -1.76 -26.82 -17.02
CA THR A 294 -0.35 -26.93 -17.43
C THR A 294 -0.13 -26.42 -18.85
N LEU A 295 -0.99 -26.80 -19.80
CA LEU A 295 -0.92 -26.36 -21.20
C LEU A 295 -1.06 -24.85 -21.33
N PHE A 296 -2.15 -24.28 -20.80
CA PHE A 296 -2.40 -22.84 -20.87
C PHE A 296 -1.44 -22.05 -19.99
N GLY A 297 -0.95 -22.63 -18.88
CA GLY A 297 0.12 -22.05 -18.08
C GLY A 297 1.42 -21.86 -18.88
N GLY A 298 1.80 -22.87 -19.66
CA GLY A 298 2.94 -22.82 -20.58
C GLY A 298 2.75 -21.83 -21.73
N LEU A 299 1.59 -21.88 -22.42
CA LEU A 299 1.27 -20.96 -23.52
C LEU A 299 1.26 -19.49 -23.06
N ARG A 300 0.69 -19.23 -21.89
CA ARG A 300 0.70 -17.92 -21.24
C ARG A 300 2.12 -17.44 -20.93
N ALA A 301 2.96 -18.31 -20.37
CA ALA A 301 4.34 -17.95 -20.06
C ALA A 301 5.15 -17.65 -21.34
N GLY A 302 4.99 -18.47 -22.38
CA GLY A 302 5.66 -18.27 -23.67
C GLY A 302 5.24 -16.97 -24.36
N THR A 303 3.93 -16.70 -24.46
CA THR A 303 3.40 -15.48 -25.11
C THR A 303 3.82 -14.20 -24.38
N LEU A 304 3.82 -14.19 -23.04
CA LEU A 304 4.25 -13.03 -22.26
C LEU A 304 5.78 -12.82 -22.30
N ASN A 305 6.57 -13.89 -22.31
CA ASN A 305 8.02 -13.78 -22.52
C ASN A 305 8.33 -13.22 -23.91
N TYR A 306 7.61 -13.66 -24.94
CA TYR A 306 7.74 -13.10 -26.28
C TYR A 306 7.35 -11.61 -26.33
N THR A 307 6.26 -11.24 -25.66
CA THR A 307 5.84 -9.83 -25.52
C THR A 307 6.93 -8.99 -24.84
N THR A 308 7.59 -9.53 -23.82
CA THR A 308 8.70 -8.86 -23.12
C THR A 308 9.89 -8.62 -24.07
N ALA A 309 10.24 -9.62 -24.89
CA ALA A 309 11.31 -9.49 -25.88
C ALA A 309 10.99 -8.43 -26.95
N GLN A 310 9.73 -8.34 -27.39
CA GLN A 310 9.26 -7.31 -28.32
C GLN A 310 9.35 -5.91 -27.72
N ILE A 311 8.94 -5.73 -26.46
CA ILE A 311 9.05 -4.45 -25.75
C ILE A 311 10.53 -4.04 -25.64
N ASN A 312 11.42 -4.97 -25.29
CA ASN A 312 12.86 -4.71 -25.22
C ASN A 312 13.42 -4.25 -26.58
N LEU A 313 13.06 -4.94 -27.67
CA LEU A 313 13.47 -4.57 -29.02
C LEU A 313 13.04 -3.14 -29.38
N LEU A 314 11.79 -2.78 -29.11
CA LEU A 314 11.26 -1.44 -29.39
C LEU A 314 12.01 -0.37 -28.59
N MET A 315 12.22 -0.59 -27.29
CA MET A 315 12.96 0.34 -26.43
C MET A 315 14.40 0.53 -26.91
N ARG A 316 15.10 -0.55 -27.24
CA ARG A 316 16.47 -0.49 -27.74
C ARG A 316 16.55 0.22 -29.10
N ARG A 317 15.58 -0.02 -29.99
CA ARG A 317 15.51 0.63 -31.29
C ARG A 317 15.29 2.13 -31.16
N ASP A 318 14.34 2.55 -30.34
CA ASP A 318 14.02 3.97 -30.14
C ASP A 318 15.17 4.70 -29.43
N LEU A 319 15.79 4.07 -28.42
CA LEU A 319 16.95 4.62 -27.75
C LEU A 319 18.15 4.73 -28.69
N PHE A 320 18.44 3.69 -29.48
CA PHE A 320 19.51 3.73 -30.47
C PHE A 320 19.29 4.84 -31.50
N SER A 321 18.07 4.95 -32.05
CA SER A 321 17.70 6.03 -32.98
C SER A 321 17.88 7.42 -32.37
N SER A 322 17.59 7.56 -31.08
CA SER A 322 17.75 8.81 -30.35
C SER A 322 19.22 9.14 -30.11
N ILE A 323 20.05 8.13 -29.78
CA ILE A 323 21.49 8.29 -29.57
C ILE A 323 22.18 8.75 -30.85
N ILE A 324 21.93 8.09 -31.99
CA ILE A 324 22.59 8.45 -33.26
C ILE A 324 22.21 9.84 -33.79
N SER A 325 21.10 10.40 -33.31
CA SER A 325 20.61 11.73 -33.70
C SER A 325 21.16 12.85 -32.80
N GLN A 326 21.96 12.52 -31.78
CA GLN A 326 22.55 13.52 -30.89
C GLN A 326 23.72 14.27 -31.54
N GLU A 327 23.95 15.49 -31.06
CA GLU A 327 25.09 16.30 -31.45
C GLU A 327 26.42 15.70 -30.98
N ILE A 328 27.51 16.03 -31.68
CA ILE A 328 28.85 15.53 -31.35
C ILE A 328 29.25 15.92 -29.91
N ALA A 329 28.82 17.10 -29.44
CA ALA A 329 29.08 17.56 -28.07
C ALA A 329 28.52 16.62 -27.00
N PHE A 330 27.45 15.86 -27.27
CA PHE A 330 26.95 14.83 -26.37
C PHE A 330 27.95 13.66 -26.23
N PHE A 331 28.54 13.24 -27.35
CA PHE A 331 29.54 12.15 -27.38
C PHE A 331 30.90 12.57 -26.81
N ASP A 332 31.22 13.86 -26.84
CA ASP A 332 32.43 14.40 -26.20
C ASP A 332 32.31 14.39 -24.66
N GLN A 333 31.08 14.48 -24.13
CA GLN A 333 30.83 14.48 -22.68
C GLN A 333 30.57 13.07 -22.12
N ALA A 334 29.89 12.20 -22.86
CA ALA A 334 29.48 10.88 -22.39
C ALA A 334 30.47 9.77 -22.79
N GLN A 335 30.89 8.95 -21.83
CA GLN A 335 31.75 7.80 -22.14
C GLN A 335 30.99 6.76 -22.98
N THR A 336 31.60 6.27 -24.06
CA THR A 336 30.98 5.28 -24.95
C THR A 336 30.51 4.02 -24.20
N GLY A 337 31.26 3.61 -23.16
CA GLY A 337 30.89 2.49 -22.29
C GLY A 337 29.61 2.73 -21.49
N GLU A 338 29.37 3.96 -21.04
CA GLU A 338 28.15 4.34 -20.31
C GLU A 338 26.93 4.31 -21.24
N ILE A 339 27.06 4.87 -22.45
CA ILE A 339 25.99 4.85 -23.47
C ILE A 339 25.60 3.41 -23.80
N LEU A 340 26.61 2.54 -24.01
CA LEU A 340 26.39 1.13 -24.31
C LEU A 340 25.73 0.39 -23.14
N SER A 341 26.15 0.68 -21.90
CA SER A 341 25.56 0.09 -20.69
C SER A 341 24.09 0.46 -20.55
N ARG A 342 23.71 1.73 -20.77
CA ARG A 342 22.32 2.18 -20.76
C ARG A 342 21.49 1.51 -21.87
N LEU A 343 22.05 1.40 -23.08
CA LEU A 343 21.37 0.78 -24.22
C LEU A 343 21.10 -0.73 -24.01
N ILE A 344 22.05 -1.44 -23.41
CA ILE A 344 21.94 -2.89 -23.22
C ILE A 344 21.27 -3.20 -21.88
N SER A 345 21.91 -2.85 -20.78
CA SER A 345 21.55 -3.32 -19.43
C SER A 345 20.32 -2.60 -18.88
N ASP A 346 20.25 -1.27 -19.00
CA ASP A 346 19.13 -0.52 -18.42
C ASP A 346 17.83 -0.78 -19.20
N CYS A 347 17.88 -0.77 -20.54
CA CYS A 347 16.71 -1.13 -21.36
C CYS A 347 16.19 -2.55 -21.09
N GLU A 348 17.09 -3.51 -20.89
CA GLU A 348 16.70 -4.88 -20.58
C GLU A 348 16.06 -5.00 -19.21
N THR A 349 16.68 -4.40 -18.20
CA THR A 349 16.15 -4.38 -16.84
C THR A 349 14.79 -3.68 -16.80
N MET A 350 14.64 -2.56 -17.50
CA MET A 350 13.41 -1.78 -17.57
C MET A 350 12.27 -2.57 -18.24
N SER A 351 12.50 -3.08 -19.45
CA SER A 351 11.50 -3.86 -20.21
C SER A 351 11.06 -5.14 -19.48
N ALA A 352 12.01 -5.87 -18.89
CA ALA A 352 11.73 -7.07 -18.10
C ALA A 352 10.92 -6.74 -16.84
N THR A 353 11.29 -5.67 -16.13
CA THR A 353 10.60 -5.24 -14.90
C THR A 353 9.14 -4.87 -15.18
N ILE A 354 8.88 -4.08 -16.23
CA ILE A 354 7.51 -3.65 -16.56
C ILE A 354 6.65 -4.87 -16.94
N SER A 355 7.14 -5.67 -17.88
CA SER A 355 6.38 -6.81 -18.42
C SER A 355 6.09 -7.84 -17.34
N THR A 356 7.08 -8.12 -16.48
CA THR A 356 6.93 -9.06 -15.36
C THR A 356 5.95 -8.53 -14.31
N ASN A 357 6.03 -7.25 -13.94
CA ASN A 357 5.11 -6.67 -12.96
C ASN A 357 3.68 -6.59 -13.47
N VAL A 358 3.45 -6.19 -14.73
CA VAL A 358 2.12 -6.18 -15.35
C VAL A 358 1.54 -7.60 -15.39
N ASN A 359 2.36 -8.58 -15.77
CA ASN A 359 1.98 -9.99 -15.77
C ASN A 359 1.57 -10.48 -14.36
N ILE A 360 2.40 -10.21 -13.35
CA ILE A 360 2.11 -10.58 -11.95
C ILE A 360 0.82 -9.90 -11.47
N LEU A 361 0.65 -8.61 -11.76
CA LEU A 361 -0.53 -7.85 -11.37
C LEU A 361 -1.80 -8.40 -12.01
N LEU A 362 -1.80 -8.65 -13.32
CA LEU A 362 -2.94 -9.24 -14.02
C LEU A 362 -3.25 -10.64 -13.49
N ARG A 363 -2.22 -11.48 -13.30
CA ARG A 363 -2.40 -12.85 -12.80
C ARG A 363 -2.98 -12.87 -11.40
N ASN A 364 -2.32 -12.17 -10.47
CA ASN A 364 -2.75 -12.16 -9.07
C ASN A 364 -4.10 -11.45 -8.93
N GLY A 365 -4.34 -10.35 -9.66
CA GLY A 365 -5.63 -9.67 -9.68
C GLY A 365 -6.75 -10.59 -10.16
N LEU A 366 -6.55 -11.30 -11.26
CA LEU A 366 -7.56 -12.23 -11.77
C LEU A 366 -7.77 -13.43 -10.86
N MET A 367 -6.71 -13.97 -10.26
CA MET A 367 -6.82 -15.05 -9.26
C MET A 367 -7.57 -14.60 -8.02
N VAL A 368 -7.29 -13.42 -7.49
CA VAL A 368 -7.99 -12.87 -6.31
C VAL A 368 -9.46 -12.63 -6.63
N ILE A 369 -9.77 -11.95 -7.74
CA ILE A 369 -11.15 -11.68 -8.15
C ILE A 369 -11.91 -12.99 -8.39
N GLY A 370 -11.31 -13.93 -9.14
CA GLY A 370 -11.89 -15.23 -9.40
C GLY A 370 -12.18 -15.99 -8.10
N SER A 371 -11.17 -16.12 -7.23
CA SER A 371 -11.31 -16.86 -5.97
C SER A 371 -12.39 -16.24 -5.07
N VAL A 372 -12.41 -14.91 -4.90
CA VAL A 372 -13.41 -14.22 -4.08
C VAL A 372 -14.83 -14.42 -4.63
N VAL A 373 -15.03 -14.30 -5.95
CA VAL A 373 -16.35 -14.51 -6.58
C VAL A 373 -16.83 -15.95 -6.39
N PHE A 374 -15.95 -16.93 -6.56
CA PHE A 374 -16.29 -18.35 -6.37
C PHE A 374 -16.56 -18.70 -4.91
N MET A 375 -15.73 -18.24 -3.98
CA MET A 375 -15.94 -18.45 -2.54
C MET A 375 -17.27 -17.82 -2.09
N MET A 376 -17.54 -16.58 -2.51
CA MET A 376 -18.78 -15.89 -2.15
C MET A 376 -20.03 -16.60 -2.68
N GLY A 377 -19.93 -17.25 -3.85
CA GLY A 377 -20.99 -18.07 -4.43
C GLY A 377 -21.23 -19.39 -3.70
N MET A 378 -20.24 -19.93 -2.99
CA MET A 378 -20.36 -21.19 -2.25
C MET A 378 -20.88 -20.96 -0.83
N SER A 379 -20.13 -20.21 -0.01
CA SER A 379 -20.54 -19.79 1.32
C SER A 379 -20.07 -18.37 1.59
N TRP A 380 -21.02 -17.44 1.52
CA TRP A 380 -20.77 -16.06 1.89
C TRP A 380 -20.33 -15.90 3.35
N ARG A 381 -20.71 -16.82 4.25
CA ARG A 381 -20.36 -16.77 5.69
C ARG A 381 -18.87 -17.02 5.92
N LEU A 382 -18.32 -18.07 5.31
CA LEU A 382 -16.89 -18.38 5.41
C LEU A 382 -16.04 -17.38 4.64
N THR A 383 -16.50 -16.96 3.45
CA THR A 383 -15.85 -15.88 2.71
C THR A 383 -15.75 -14.60 3.54
N LEU A 384 -16.79 -14.26 4.32
CA LEU A 384 -16.74 -13.10 5.21
C LEU A 384 -15.65 -13.26 6.28
N LEU A 385 -15.49 -14.46 6.84
CA LEU A 385 -14.44 -14.79 7.81
C LEU A 385 -13.04 -14.54 7.24
N THR A 386 -12.80 -14.86 5.96
CA THR A 386 -11.51 -14.60 5.30
C THR A 386 -11.29 -13.12 5.06
N VAL A 387 -12.32 -12.40 4.59
CA VAL A 387 -12.28 -10.97 4.32
C VAL A 387 -12.04 -10.13 5.59
N ILE A 388 -12.53 -10.59 6.76
CA ILE A 388 -12.31 -9.93 8.07
C ILE A 388 -10.81 -9.75 8.39
N VAL A 389 -9.95 -10.67 7.96
CA VAL A 389 -8.53 -10.71 8.35
C VAL A 389 -7.62 -9.95 7.38
N ILE A 390 -8.09 -9.68 6.16
CA ILE A 390 -7.33 -8.94 5.14
C ILE A 390 -6.92 -7.52 5.61
N PRO A 391 -7.83 -6.68 6.16
CA PRO A 391 -7.50 -5.32 6.57
C PRO A 391 -6.45 -5.25 7.70
N PRO A 392 -6.54 -6.06 8.78
CA PRO A 392 -5.48 -6.15 9.79
C PRO A 392 -4.11 -6.52 9.20
N ILE A 393 -4.04 -7.53 8.32
CA ILE A 393 -2.76 -7.94 7.70
C ILE A 393 -2.19 -6.81 6.83
N THR A 394 -3.03 -6.16 6.04
CA THR A 394 -2.64 -5.04 5.18
C THR A 394 -2.08 -3.88 6.01
N PHE A 395 -2.68 -3.62 7.17
CA PHE A 395 -2.20 -2.61 8.11
C PHE A 395 -0.80 -2.92 8.63
N PHE A 396 -0.59 -4.12 9.19
CA PHE A 396 0.73 -4.54 9.68
C PHE A 396 1.79 -4.53 8.57
N THR A 397 1.41 -4.95 7.37
CA THR A 397 2.28 -4.92 6.20
C THR A 397 2.70 -3.49 5.82
N LYS A 398 1.77 -2.54 5.77
CA LYS A 398 2.08 -1.14 5.44
C LYS A 398 3.07 -0.51 6.44
N LEU A 399 2.93 -0.85 7.71
CA LEU A 399 3.80 -0.35 8.77
C LEU A 399 5.21 -0.91 8.66
N TYR A 400 5.29 -2.22 8.49
CA TYR A 400 6.54 -2.89 8.24
C TYR A 400 7.23 -2.35 6.98
N SER A 401 6.48 -2.15 5.89
CA SER A 401 6.98 -1.62 4.61
C SER A 401 7.70 -0.29 4.79
N SER A 402 7.08 0.67 5.49
CA SER A 402 7.71 1.98 5.70
C SER A 402 9.00 1.91 6.52
N TYR A 403 9.04 1.06 7.54
CA TYR A 403 10.24 0.86 8.36
C TYR A 403 11.34 0.14 7.56
N TYR A 404 10.97 -0.88 6.79
CA TYR A 404 11.87 -1.64 5.93
C TYR A 404 12.46 -0.77 4.83
N ASP A 405 11.67 0.12 4.22
CA ASP A 405 12.13 1.07 3.19
C ASP A 405 13.20 2.01 3.76
N SER A 406 12.99 2.55 4.97
CA SER A 406 13.98 3.40 5.64
C SER A 406 15.30 2.66 5.92
N LEU A 407 15.21 1.40 6.37
CA LEU A 407 16.40 0.56 6.55
C LEU A 407 17.08 0.25 5.21
N SER A 408 16.30 0.04 4.14
CA SER A 408 16.82 -0.22 2.80
C SER A 408 17.56 0.98 2.23
N GLU A 409 17.05 2.19 2.43
CA GLU A 409 17.73 3.45 2.07
C GLU A 409 19.04 3.61 2.84
N LYS A 410 19.04 3.34 4.16
CA LYS A 410 20.26 3.36 4.98
C LYS A 410 21.29 2.34 4.50
N THR A 411 20.87 1.12 4.16
CA THR A 411 21.74 0.10 3.55
C THR A 411 22.31 0.58 2.21
N GLN A 412 21.49 1.19 1.35
CA GLN A 412 21.95 1.68 0.05
C GLN A 412 22.98 2.81 0.22
N LYS A 413 22.77 3.70 1.19
CA LYS A 413 23.71 4.77 1.52
C LYS A 413 25.07 4.22 1.98
N THR A 414 25.09 3.24 2.91
CA THR A 414 26.37 2.67 3.36
C THR A 414 27.09 1.87 2.28
N LYS A 415 26.35 1.21 1.38
CA LYS A 415 26.93 0.59 0.18
C LYS A 415 27.54 1.62 -0.75
N SER A 416 26.86 2.74 -1.00
CA SER A 416 27.39 3.84 -1.81
C SER A 416 28.65 4.45 -1.20
N ASP A 417 28.69 4.63 0.13
CA ASP A 417 29.89 5.10 0.82
C ASP A 417 31.07 4.12 0.66
N ALA A 418 30.81 2.81 0.79
CA ALA A 418 31.84 1.78 0.57
C ALA A 418 32.35 1.79 -0.89
N ASN A 419 31.45 1.90 -1.86
CA ASN A 419 31.81 1.99 -3.28
C ASN A 419 32.65 3.23 -3.58
N ARG A 420 32.31 4.38 -2.99
CA ARG A 420 33.09 5.62 -3.15
C ARG A 420 34.53 5.45 -2.64
N VAL A 421 34.71 4.78 -1.50
CA VAL A 421 36.06 4.47 -0.99
C VAL A 421 36.79 3.52 -1.94
N ALA A 422 36.12 2.50 -2.46
CA ALA A 422 36.72 1.59 -3.44
C ALA A 422 37.14 2.31 -4.73
N GLU A 423 36.28 3.19 -5.26
CA GLU A 423 36.58 4.02 -6.44
C GLU A 423 37.78 4.94 -6.21
N GLU A 424 37.84 5.62 -5.06
CA GLU A 424 38.97 6.47 -4.67
C GLU A 424 40.27 5.67 -4.60
N VAL A 425 40.23 4.50 -3.94
CA VAL A 425 41.39 3.63 -3.73
C VAL A 425 41.90 3.05 -5.05
N ILE A 426 41.00 2.52 -5.89
CA ILE A 426 41.36 1.92 -7.17
C ILE A 426 41.84 3.00 -8.15
N GLY A 427 41.17 4.16 -8.19
CA GLY A 427 41.57 5.30 -9.03
C GLY A 427 42.93 5.88 -8.64
N CYS A 428 43.29 5.84 -7.36
CA CYS A 428 44.56 6.36 -6.84
C CYS A 428 45.57 5.27 -6.46
N MET A 429 45.46 4.05 -7.02
CA MET A 429 46.25 2.90 -6.60
C MET A 429 47.77 3.16 -6.60
N ARG A 430 48.26 3.94 -7.58
CA ARG A 430 49.69 4.31 -7.66
C ARG A 430 50.15 5.14 -6.45
N ASN A 431 49.32 6.06 -5.96
CA ASN A 431 49.63 6.88 -4.78
C ASN A 431 49.63 6.02 -3.52
N ILE A 432 48.68 5.09 -3.39
CA ILE A 432 48.57 4.22 -2.22
C ILE A 432 49.81 3.33 -2.08
N ARG A 433 50.29 2.76 -3.18
CA ARG A 433 51.54 1.96 -3.18
C ARG A 433 52.77 2.82 -2.89
N ALA A 434 52.80 4.06 -3.37
CA ALA A 434 53.91 4.99 -3.10
C ALA A 434 54.02 5.35 -1.60
N PHE A 435 52.89 5.41 -0.89
CA PHE A 435 52.83 5.66 0.55
C PHE A 435 52.73 4.38 1.40
N ALA A 436 52.86 3.19 0.82
CA ALA A 436 52.71 1.88 1.49
C ALA A 436 51.48 1.80 2.43
N SER A 437 50.36 2.39 1.99
CA SER A 437 49.15 2.59 2.80
C SER A 437 48.04 1.59 2.50
N GLU A 438 48.34 0.46 1.84
CA GLU A 438 47.35 -0.54 1.41
C GLU A 438 46.55 -1.10 2.60
N GLN A 439 47.24 -1.41 3.70
CA GLN A 439 46.60 -1.98 4.88
C GLN A 439 45.62 -0.98 5.53
N LYS A 440 46.00 0.31 5.57
CA LYS A 440 45.15 1.38 6.11
C LYS A 440 43.86 1.54 5.30
N GLU A 441 43.95 1.55 3.97
CA GLU A 441 42.78 1.66 3.10
C GLU A 441 41.92 0.38 3.11
N LYS A 442 42.54 -0.80 3.26
CA LYS A 442 41.83 -2.07 3.49
C LYS A 442 40.99 -2.02 4.77
N ASP A 443 41.56 -1.52 5.87
CA ASP A 443 40.86 -1.40 7.14
C ASP A 443 39.73 -0.35 7.07
N ARG A 444 39.96 0.78 6.37
CA ARG A 444 38.92 1.79 6.07
C ARG A 444 37.76 1.20 5.27
N PHE A 445 38.03 0.43 4.21
CA PHE A 445 36.98 -0.25 3.45
C PHE A 445 36.25 -1.29 4.31
N GLY A 446 36.99 -2.06 5.11
CA GLY A 446 36.45 -3.02 6.08
C GLY A 446 35.49 -2.39 7.09
N TRP A 447 35.78 -1.18 7.56
CA TRP A 447 34.90 -0.42 8.46
C TRP A 447 33.57 -0.01 7.79
N HIS A 448 33.59 0.39 6.51
CA HIS A 448 32.34 0.68 5.78
C HIS A 448 31.51 -0.59 5.53
N LEU A 449 32.17 -1.73 5.32
CA LEU A 449 31.51 -3.03 5.19
C LEU A 449 30.88 -3.48 6.52
N SER A 450 31.57 -3.34 7.65
CA SER A 450 31.01 -3.70 8.96
C SER A 450 29.79 -2.85 9.31
N ARG A 451 29.83 -1.54 9.00
CA ARG A 451 28.65 -0.66 9.14
C ARG A 451 27.47 -1.10 8.28
N THR A 452 27.73 -1.53 7.04
CA THR A 452 26.69 -2.09 6.16
C THR A 452 26.10 -3.38 6.75
N LEU A 453 26.95 -4.23 7.34
CA LEU A 453 26.52 -5.47 7.99
C LEU A 453 25.66 -5.19 9.24
N GLU A 454 25.98 -4.20 10.06
CA GLU A 454 25.16 -3.80 11.21
C GLU A 454 23.74 -3.37 10.81
N ILE A 455 23.62 -2.58 9.75
CA ILE A 455 22.30 -2.16 9.24
C ILE A 455 21.55 -3.34 8.63
N ASN A 456 22.24 -4.19 7.86
CA ASN A 456 21.64 -5.41 7.32
C ASN A 456 21.19 -6.37 8.42
N LYS A 457 21.91 -6.47 9.55
CA LYS A 457 21.49 -7.27 10.71
C LYS A 457 20.14 -6.76 11.26
N LYS A 458 19.98 -5.44 11.41
CA LYS A 458 18.71 -4.82 11.83
C LYS A 458 17.61 -5.09 10.80
N LYS A 459 17.91 -5.00 9.51
CA LYS A 459 16.99 -5.29 8.40
C LYS A 459 16.53 -6.75 8.40
N SER A 460 17.45 -7.70 8.58
CA SER A 460 17.12 -9.13 8.66
C SER A 460 16.29 -9.47 9.90
N MET A 461 16.58 -8.84 11.04
CA MET A 461 15.79 -9.04 12.27
C MET A 461 14.36 -8.49 12.14
N ALA A 462 14.21 -7.34 11.47
CA ALA A 462 12.89 -6.81 11.13
C ALA A 462 12.13 -7.77 10.20
N LEU A 463 12.80 -8.32 9.18
CA LEU A 463 12.20 -9.29 8.25
C LEU A 463 11.77 -10.58 8.94
N ALA A 464 12.58 -11.10 9.86
CA ALA A 464 12.22 -12.28 10.65
C ALA A 464 10.96 -12.03 11.48
N GLY A 465 10.87 -10.87 12.14
CA GLY A 465 9.67 -10.49 12.89
C GLY A 465 8.42 -10.39 12.00
N PHE A 466 8.55 -9.80 10.81
CA PHE A 466 7.44 -9.72 9.85
C PHE A 466 7.00 -11.09 9.33
N GLN A 467 7.94 -11.96 9.00
CA GLN A 467 7.63 -13.33 8.59
C GLN A 467 6.91 -14.09 9.70
N TRP A 468 7.36 -14.00 10.95
CA TRP A 468 6.67 -14.63 12.08
C TRP A 468 5.24 -14.12 12.27
N VAL A 469 5.02 -12.81 12.18
CA VAL A 469 3.67 -12.24 12.31
C VAL A 469 2.76 -12.72 11.18
N ASN A 470 3.25 -12.75 9.94
CA ASN A 470 2.44 -13.23 8.81
C ASN A 470 2.16 -14.73 8.90
N GLU A 471 3.17 -15.55 9.21
CA GLU A 471 2.98 -17.00 9.37
C GLU A 471 2.04 -17.31 10.54
N PHE A 472 2.17 -16.59 11.65
CA PHE A 472 1.25 -16.73 12.77
C PHE A 472 -0.18 -16.34 12.36
N ALA A 473 -0.36 -15.22 11.66
CA ALA A 473 -1.67 -14.79 11.16
C ALA A 473 -2.28 -15.83 10.21
N ASN A 474 -1.51 -16.37 9.26
CA ASN A 474 -1.96 -17.42 8.35
C ASN A 474 -2.41 -18.69 9.10
N ASN A 475 -1.65 -19.12 10.11
CA ASN A 475 -2.03 -20.28 10.93
C ASN A 475 -3.27 -20.00 11.80
N CYS A 476 -3.43 -18.78 12.32
CA CYS A 476 -4.64 -18.39 13.03
C CYS A 476 -5.87 -18.40 12.11
N ILE A 477 -5.74 -17.91 10.88
CA ILE A 477 -6.80 -17.97 9.86
C ILE A 477 -7.16 -19.43 9.58
N LEU A 478 -6.16 -20.29 9.38
CA LEU A 478 -6.37 -21.72 9.16
C LEU A 478 -7.21 -22.35 10.27
N VAL A 479 -6.84 -22.12 11.54
CA VAL A 479 -7.57 -22.66 12.69
C VAL A 479 -8.99 -22.08 12.77
N ALA A 480 -9.16 -20.78 12.49
CA ALA A 480 -10.47 -20.12 12.50
C ALA A 480 -11.41 -20.68 11.43
N ILE A 481 -10.92 -20.85 10.19
CA ILE A 481 -11.68 -21.44 9.08
C ILE A 481 -12.05 -22.88 9.39
N LEU A 482 -11.11 -23.68 9.91
CA LEU A 482 -11.38 -25.07 10.22
C LEU A 482 -12.42 -25.20 11.34
N SER A 483 -12.31 -24.38 12.38
CA SER A 483 -13.23 -24.41 13.53
C SER A 483 -14.64 -23.95 13.14
N TYR A 484 -14.75 -22.81 12.43
CA TYR A 484 -16.04 -22.26 12.02
C TYR A 484 -16.66 -23.05 10.85
N GLY A 485 -15.85 -23.47 9.88
CA GLY A 485 -16.26 -24.35 8.79
C GLY A 485 -16.74 -25.70 9.31
N GLY A 486 -16.04 -26.29 10.29
CA GLY A 486 -16.49 -27.50 10.96
C GLY A 486 -17.83 -27.33 11.66
N HIS A 487 -18.05 -26.22 12.36
CA HIS A 487 -19.35 -25.89 12.94
C HIS A 487 -20.46 -25.80 11.88
N LEU A 488 -20.19 -25.17 10.73
CA LEU A 488 -21.14 -25.06 9.62
C LEU A 488 -21.50 -26.43 9.01
N VAL A 489 -20.52 -27.32 8.84
CA VAL A 489 -20.74 -28.69 8.35
C VAL A 489 -21.56 -29.50 9.36
N LEU A 490 -21.21 -29.44 10.65
CA LEU A 490 -21.95 -30.13 11.72
C LEU A 490 -23.39 -29.63 11.86
N SER A 491 -23.64 -28.35 11.56
CA SER A 491 -24.98 -27.75 11.55
C SER A 491 -25.80 -28.08 10.29
N GLY A 492 -25.23 -28.80 9.32
CA GLY A 492 -25.89 -29.16 8.06
C GLY A 492 -26.06 -27.98 7.08
N ARG A 493 -25.42 -26.84 7.34
CA ARG A 493 -25.53 -25.62 6.51
C ARG A 493 -24.56 -25.59 5.33
N MET A 494 -23.60 -26.52 5.30
CA MET A 494 -22.56 -26.61 4.27
C MET A 494 -22.07 -28.05 4.13
N THR A 495 -21.66 -28.47 2.94
CA THR A 495 -21.06 -29.80 2.73
C THR A 495 -19.57 -29.80 3.07
N ALA A 496 -19.01 -30.98 3.36
CA ALA A 496 -17.57 -31.12 3.64
C ALA A 496 -16.71 -30.66 2.43
N ASP A 497 -17.20 -30.90 1.21
CA ASP A 497 -16.52 -30.55 -0.03
C ASP A 497 -16.44 -29.03 -0.21
N GLN A 498 -17.53 -28.33 0.11
CA GLN A 498 -17.61 -26.87 0.10
C GLN A 498 -16.62 -26.26 1.09
N MET A 499 -16.54 -26.84 2.30
CA MET A 499 -15.57 -26.43 3.32
C MET A 499 -14.13 -26.58 2.82
N TYR A 500 -13.80 -27.75 2.27
CA TYR A 500 -12.44 -28.03 1.80
C TYR A 500 -12.05 -27.13 0.63
N PHE A 501 -12.99 -26.85 -0.27
CA PHE A 501 -12.79 -25.92 -1.38
C PHE A 501 -12.41 -24.52 -0.90
N GLU A 502 -13.19 -23.96 0.02
CA GLU A 502 -12.91 -22.63 0.56
C GLU A 502 -11.64 -22.59 1.39
N PHE A 503 -11.33 -23.68 2.10
CA PHE A 503 -10.05 -23.85 2.79
C PHE A 503 -8.86 -23.79 1.84
N SER A 504 -8.95 -24.46 0.69
CA SER A 504 -7.83 -24.53 -0.27
C SER A 504 -7.69 -23.29 -1.16
N LEU A 505 -8.66 -22.38 -1.17
CA LEU A 505 -8.59 -21.09 -1.89
C LEU A 505 -8.07 -19.93 -1.02
N ASN A 506 -8.02 -20.12 0.29
CA ASN A 506 -7.38 -19.20 1.23
C ASN A 506 -5.86 -19.37 1.20
#